data_AF-A0A2M7QXQ2-F1
#
_entry.id   AF-A0A2M7QXQ2-F1
#
_cell.length_a   1.000
_cell.length_b   1.000
_cell.length_c   1.000
_cell.angle_alpha   90.00
_cell.angle_beta   90.00
_cell.angle_gamma   90.00
#
_symmetry.space_group_name_H-M   'P 1'
#
loop_
_entity.id
_entity.type
_entity.pdbx_description
1 polymer ?
#
loop_
_entity_poly.entity_id
_entity_poly.type
_entity_poly.pdbx_seq_one_letter_code
_entity_poly.pdbx_strand_id
1 'polypeptide(L)'
;MNKKVLMGLGAVVVLGAGVTAASFALFSDVETSGSNTFTAGTLDMSVGAANGTAFESFTIANIGANGVVSGGKTWTITNSGSVPGNLTFQMNDLVNNDNGCNEPEAIVDTTCANPGPGEGELGAAITTTVLLNKGAGNATVVSSNLATANQGAYATQWVANAGTVTIPAGGTVDVTLNWSTDSASYGNEIQSDGVSFGLQYDLLQVVPTN
;
A
#
# COMPACT_ATOMS: atom_id res chain seq x y z
N MET A 1 57.42 -5.24 65.20
CA MET A 1 56.09 -4.71 64.84
C MET A 1 55.24 -5.87 64.33
N ASN A 2 54.10 -6.15 64.98
CA ASN A 2 53.35 -7.41 64.87
C ASN A 2 52.62 -7.55 63.52
N LYS A 3 52.79 -8.69 62.83
CA LYS A 3 52.15 -9.09 61.55
C LYS A 3 50.60 -9.19 61.58
N LYS A 4 49.93 -8.67 62.61
CA LYS A 4 48.48 -8.86 62.83
C LYS A 4 47.64 -7.58 62.73
N VAL A 5 48.22 -6.44 62.31
CA VAL A 5 47.45 -5.17 62.23
C VAL A 5 47.60 -4.45 60.87
N LEU A 6 48.41 -4.96 59.94
CA LEU A 6 48.35 -4.54 58.53
C LEU A 6 47.36 -5.40 57.71
N MET A 7 46.31 -5.85 58.38
CA MET A 7 45.24 -6.72 57.87
C MET A 7 43.88 -5.96 57.89
N GLY A 8 43.94 -4.63 57.79
CA GLY A 8 42.83 -3.72 58.11
C GLY A 8 42.29 -2.87 56.96
N LEU A 9 42.69 -3.08 55.70
CA LEU A 9 42.16 -2.29 54.58
C LEU A 9 42.11 -3.05 53.24
N GLY A 10 41.65 -4.31 53.27
CA GLY A 10 41.60 -5.16 52.07
C GLY A 10 40.61 -6.31 52.18
N ALA A 11 39.43 -6.07 52.75
CA ALA A 11 38.40 -7.09 52.88
C ALA A 11 37.00 -6.47 52.84
N VAL A 12 36.54 -6.06 51.65
CA VAL A 12 35.11 -5.90 51.35
C VAL A 12 34.86 -6.41 49.93
N VAL A 13 34.25 -7.61 49.91
CA VAL A 13 33.49 -8.26 48.82
C VAL A 13 34.27 -8.84 47.63
N VAL A 14 34.75 -10.07 47.83
CA VAL A 14 34.50 -11.13 46.85
C VAL A 14 33.31 -11.93 47.38
N LEU A 15 32.27 -12.04 46.55
CA LEU A 15 31.21 -13.08 46.47
C LEU A 15 29.86 -12.43 46.11
N GLY A 16 29.62 -12.32 44.81
CA GLY A 16 28.32 -12.06 44.21
C GLY A 16 28.38 -12.52 42.75
N ALA A 17 27.45 -13.39 42.37
CA ALA A 17 27.40 -14.16 41.14
C ALA A 17 27.60 -13.33 39.85
N GLY A 18 28.07 -14.01 38.81
CA GLY A 18 28.35 -13.41 37.51
C GLY A 18 27.13 -12.84 36.78
N VAL A 19 27.44 -12.29 35.61
CA VAL A 19 26.51 -11.90 34.55
C VAL A 19 25.67 -10.67 34.85
N THR A 20 26.23 -9.48 34.63
CA THR A 20 25.53 -8.40 33.90
C THR A 20 26.55 -7.53 33.17
N ALA A 21 27.35 -8.14 32.28
CA ALA A 21 27.56 -7.46 31.00
C ALA A 21 26.18 -7.51 30.35
N ALA A 22 25.35 -6.50 30.59
CA ALA A 22 24.12 -6.34 29.84
C ALA A 22 24.57 -6.10 28.40
N SER A 23 24.63 -7.19 27.64
CA SER A 23 24.71 -7.18 26.21
C SER A 23 23.50 -6.38 25.73
N PHE A 24 23.68 -5.08 25.52
CA PHE A 24 22.82 -4.34 24.62
C PHE A 24 23.14 -4.87 23.22
N ALA A 25 22.63 -6.06 22.92
CA ALA A 25 22.49 -6.49 21.54
C ALA A 25 21.41 -5.56 20.97
N LEU A 26 21.86 -4.53 20.26
CA LEU A 26 21.00 -3.71 19.43
C LEU A 26 20.61 -4.60 18.25
N PHE A 27 19.52 -5.35 18.40
CA PHE A 27 18.97 -6.19 17.34
C PHE A 27 18.36 -5.27 16.29
N SER A 28 19.12 -5.01 15.22
CA SER A 28 18.65 -4.34 14.01
C SER A 28 18.24 -5.36 12.95
N ASP A 29 17.74 -6.52 13.37
CA ASP A 29 17.52 -7.59 12.42
C ASP A 29 16.41 -7.20 11.43
N VAL A 30 16.64 -7.54 10.17
CA VAL A 30 15.72 -7.26 9.06
C VAL A 30 15.49 -8.59 8.39
N GLU A 31 14.27 -9.12 8.54
CA GLU A 31 13.90 -10.35 7.86
C GLU A 31 13.55 -10.01 6.41
N THR A 32 14.22 -10.68 5.49
CA THR A 32 13.89 -10.58 4.07
C THR A 32 12.73 -11.52 3.79
N SER A 33 11.53 -10.97 3.54
CA SER A 33 10.42 -11.77 3.04
C SER A 33 10.75 -12.30 1.64
N GLY A 34 10.79 -13.62 1.49
CA GLY A 34 10.99 -14.27 0.19
C GLY A 34 9.70 -14.41 -0.64
N SER A 35 8.56 -13.94 -0.12
CA SER A 35 7.22 -14.15 -0.69
C SER A 35 6.44 -12.85 -0.87
N ASN A 36 7.11 -11.81 -1.39
CA ASN A 36 6.45 -10.58 -1.79
C ASN A 36 5.40 -10.90 -2.86
N THR A 37 4.14 -10.58 -2.59
CA THR A 37 3.06 -10.80 -3.55
C THR A 37 2.51 -9.46 -4.00
N PHE A 38 2.45 -9.27 -5.32
CA PHE A 38 1.65 -8.22 -5.95
C PHE A 38 0.82 -8.90 -7.04
N THR A 39 -0.48 -9.06 -6.81
CA THR A 39 -1.38 -9.71 -7.78
C THR A 39 -2.34 -8.67 -8.33
N ALA A 40 -2.31 -8.49 -9.65
CA ALA A 40 -3.28 -7.71 -10.42
C ALA A 40 -4.09 -8.65 -11.31
N GLY A 41 -5.38 -8.37 -11.48
CA GLY A 41 -6.26 -9.10 -12.41
C GLY A 41 -5.99 -8.75 -13.88
N THR A 42 -6.98 -8.97 -14.75
CA THR A 42 -7.03 -8.44 -16.12
C THR A 42 -8.33 -7.68 -16.29
N LEU A 43 -8.29 -6.45 -16.81
CA LEU A 43 -9.50 -5.65 -17.03
C LEU A 43 -9.49 -5.19 -18.49
N ASP A 44 -10.51 -5.64 -19.20
CA ASP A 44 -10.85 -5.24 -20.56
C ASP A 44 -12.30 -4.77 -20.51
N MET A 45 -12.55 -3.48 -20.80
CA MET A 45 -13.87 -2.88 -20.69
C MET A 45 -14.36 -2.39 -22.06
N SER A 46 -15.44 -3.03 -22.55
CA SER A 46 -16.21 -2.59 -23.71
C SER A 46 -17.68 -2.39 -23.32
N VAL A 47 -18.22 -1.20 -23.56
CA VAL A 47 -19.63 -0.90 -23.23
C VAL A 47 -20.55 -1.30 -24.37
N GLY A 48 -20.89 -2.59 -24.37
CA GLY A 48 -21.91 -3.19 -25.23
C GLY A 48 -22.61 -4.43 -24.65
N ALA A 49 -22.11 -5.01 -23.54
CA ALA A 49 -22.62 -6.28 -23.02
C ALA A 49 -22.82 -6.39 -21.49
N ALA A 50 -22.46 -5.38 -20.69
CA ALA A 50 -22.73 -5.37 -19.25
C ALA A 50 -22.70 -3.92 -18.72
N ASN A 51 -23.87 -3.31 -18.47
CA ASN A 51 -24.16 -2.10 -17.65
C ASN A 51 -23.14 -0.95 -17.48
N GLY A 52 -22.06 -0.85 -18.27
CA GLY A 52 -21.02 0.17 -18.16
C GLY A 52 -20.01 -0.01 -17.03
N THR A 53 -20.16 -0.98 -16.13
CA THR A 53 -19.33 -1.13 -14.93
C THR A 53 -18.27 -2.22 -15.08
N ALA A 54 -17.04 -1.94 -14.66
CA ALA A 54 -15.99 -2.96 -14.55
C ALA A 54 -15.18 -2.78 -13.26
N PHE A 55 -14.68 -3.90 -12.74
CA PHE A 55 -14.01 -3.98 -11.44
C PHE A 55 -12.73 -4.81 -11.55
N GLU A 56 -11.66 -4.36 -10.91
CA GLU A 56 -10.43 -5.14 -10.77
C GLU A 56 -9.89 -5.07 -9.35
N SER A 57 -9.57 -6.23 -8.77
CA SER A 57 -8.99 -6.34 -7.44
C SER A 57 -7.47 -6.46 -7.49
N PHE A 58 -6.84 -5.86 -6.48
CA PHE A 58 -5.42 -5.88 -6.22
C PHE A 58 -5.15 -6.39 -4.82
N THR A 59 -4.03 -7.09 -4.64
CA THR A 59 -3.54 -7.48 -3.33
C THR A 59 -2.03 -7.40 -3.32
N ILE A 60 -1.51 -6.74 -2.28
CA ILE A 60 -0.10 -6.50 -2.03
C ILE A 60 0.17 -6.93 -0.60
N ALA A 61 1.09 -7.85 -0.38
CA ALA A 61 1.39 -8.33 0.97
C ALA A 61 2.82 -8.85 1.10
N ASN A 62 3.28 -8.90 2.36
CA ASN A 62 4.54 -9.50 2.77
C ASN A 62 5.76 -8.86 2.09
N ILE A 63 5.85 -7.52 2.05
CA ILE A 63 6.87 -6.83 1.25
C ILE A 63 8.27 -6.91 1.89
N GLY A 64 8.34 -7.14 3.21
CA GLY A 64 9.58 -7.10 3.97
C GLY A 64 10.11 -5.66 4.19
N ALA A 65 11.03 -5.47 5.13
CA ALA A 65 11.36 -4.13 5.64
C ALA A 65 12.10 -3.21 4.64
N ASN A 66 12.73 -3.80 3.61
CA ASN A 66 13.43 -3.08 2.55
C ASN A 66 12.90 -3.43 1.16
N GLY A 67 11.80 -4.19 1.06
CA GLY A 67 11.32 -4.65 -0.23
C GLY A 67 10.74 -3.51 -1.03
N VAL A 68 11.21 -3.30 -2.24
CA VAL A 68 10.65 -2.29 -3.14
C VAL A 68 9.57 -2.94 -3.99
N VAL A 69 8.32 -2.48 -3.85
CA VAL A 69 7.23 -2.87 -4.75
C VAL A 69 6.93 -1.69 -5.64
N SER A 70 7.15 -1.87 -6.94
CA SER A 70 6.79 -0.88 -7.95
C SER A 70 6.24 -1.56 -9.19
N GLY A 71 5.42 -0.84 -9.93
CA GLY A 71 4.82 -1.32 -11.15
C GLY A 71 3.75 -0.37 -11.66
N GLY A 72 3.12 -0.78 -12.75
CA GLY A 72 1.99 -0.05 -13.29
C GLY A 72 1.13 -0.94 -14.15
N LYS A 73 -0.13 -0.56 -14.28
CA LYS A 73 -1.09 -1.22 -15.15
C LYS A 73 -1.89 -0.18 -15.93
N THR A 74 -2.03 -0.41 -17.22
CA THR A 74 -2.84 0.41 -18.13
C THR A 74 -4.08 -0.35 -18.56
N TRP A 75 -5.19 0.35 -18.58
CA TRP A 75 -6.49 -0.10 -19.06
C TRP A 75 -6.92 0.76 -20.23
N THR A 76 -7.28 0.12 -21.34
CA THR A 76 -7.92 0.78 -22.48
C THR A 76 -9.42 0.60 -22.37
N ILE A 77 -10.12 1.70 -22.13
CA ILE A 77 -11.57 1.72 -21.94
C ILE A 77 -12.20 2.14 -23.26
N THR A 78 -13.08 1.28 -23.80
CA THR A 78 -13.71 1.49 -25.11
C THR A 78 -15.23 1.68 -24.97
N ASN A 79 -15.75 2.76 -25.55
CA ASN A 79 -17.18 2.93 -25.72
C ASN A 79 -17.65 2.26 -27.03
N SER A 80 -18.07 1.00 -26.96
CA SER A 80 -18.63 0.28 -28.13
C SER A 80 -20.11 0.60 -28.41
N GLY A 81 -20.70 1.52 -27.65
CA GLY A 81 -22.07 1.97 -27.85
C GLY A 81 -22.24 2.96 -29.01
N SER A 82 -23.50 3.32 -29.27
CA SER A 82 -23.88 4.26 -30.34
C SER A 82 -24.05 5.71 -29.88
N VAL A 83 -23.90 5.99 -28.58
CA VAL A 83 -23.97 7.32 -27.98
C VAL A 83 -22.75 7.59 -27.11
N PRO A 84 -22.37 8.86 -26.88
CA PRO A 84 -21.31 9.20 -25.94
C PRO A 84 -21.59 8.68 -24.53
N GLY A 85 -20.52 8.37 -23.78
CA GLY A 85 -20.62 7.96 -22.38
C GLY A 85 -19.64 8.71 -21.50
N ASN A 86 -20.02 8.93 -20.24
CA ASN A 86 -19.16 9.56 -19.24
C ASN A 86 -18.52 8.51 -18.35
N LEU A 87 -17.18 8.53 -18.29
CA LEU A 87 -16.38 7.64 -17.46
C LEU A 87 -16.19 8.22 -16.05
N THR A 88 -16.44 7.39 -15.06
CA THR A 88 -16.09 7.63 -13.65
C THR A 88 -15.13 6.56 -13.15
N PHE A 89 -14.40 6.91 -12.09
CA PHE A 89 -13.40 6.06 -11.47
C PHE A 89 -13.44 6.24 -9.97
N GLN A 90 -13.36 5.13 -9.25
CA GLN A 90 -13.27 5.12 -7.78
C GLN A 90 -12.53 3.89 -7.27
N MET A 91 -12.05 3.99 -6.03
CA MET A 91 -11.51 2.88 -5.28
C MET A 91 -12.55 2.38 -4.28
N ASN A 92 -12.71 1.07 -4.21
CA ASN A 92 -13.56 0.38 -3.24
C ASN A 92 -12.76 -0.66 -2.48
N ASP A 93 -13.35 -1.17 -1.39
CA ASP A 93 -12.86 -2.31 -0.64
C ASP A 93 -11.37 -2.18 -0.26
N LEU A 94 -10.92 -0.96 0.06
CA LEU A 94 -9.57 -0.74 0.55
C LEU A 94 -9.48 -1.27 1.97
N VAL A 95 -8.70 -2.32 2.11
CA VAL A 95 -8.48 -3.05 3.35
C VAL A 95 -6.97 -3.09 3.56
N ASN A 96 -6.51 -2.46 4.63
CA ASN A 96 -5.10 -2.39 5.00
C ASN A 96 -4.94 -3.09 6.34
N ASN A 97 -4.56 -4.36 6.31
CA ASN A 97 -4.54 -5.24 7.47
C ASN A 97 -3.11 -5.53 7.90
N ASP A 98 -2.97 -5.58 9.21
CA ASP A 98 -1.91 -6.32 9.86
C ASP A 98 -2.26 -7.82 9.79
N ASN A 99 -1.29 -8.66 9.38
CA ASN A 99 -1.45 -10.12 9.30
C ASN A 99 -0.58 -10.87 10.33
N GLY A 100 -0.20 -10.19 11.40
CA GLY A 100 0.63 -10.66 12.49
C GLY A 100 1.95 -9.88 12.59
N CYS A 101 2.85 -10.38 13.43
CA CYS A 101 4.18 -9.79 13.51
C CYS A 101 5.22 -10.89 13.46
N ASN A 102 6.22 -10.72 12.60
CA ASN A 102 7.47 -11.44 12.81
C ASN A 102 8.24 -10.82 14.00
N GLU A 103 9.30 -11.50 14.46
CA GLU A 103 10.07 -11.04 15.63
C GLU A 103 10.57 -9.58 15.51
N PRO A 104 11.14 -9.13 14.36
CA PRO A 104 11.56 -7.74 14.23
C PRO A 104 10.41 -6.73 14.11
N GLU A 105 9.28 -7.09 13.51
CA GLU A 105 8.07 -6.25 13.42
C GLU A 105 7.47 -6.03 14.81
N ALA A 106 7.39 -7.07 15.65
CA ALA A 106 6.85 -7.00 17.01
C ALA A 106 7.62 -6.08 17.98
N ILE A 107 8.84 -5.66 17.61
CA ILE A 107 9.64 -4.71 18.39
C ILE A 107 9.21 -3.27 18.11
N VAL A 108 8.71 -2.98 16.91
CA VAL A 108 8.44 -1.63 16.43
C VAL A 108 6.95 -1.35 16.19
N ASP A 109 6.18 -2.36 15.78
CA ASP A 109 4.73 -2.31 15.69
C ASP A 109 4.09 -2.67 17.04
N THR A 110 3.11 -1.87 17.43
CA THR A 110 2.37 -2.01 18.69
C THR A 110 0.98 -2.60 18.52
N THR A 111 0.50 -2.75 17.28
CA THR A 111 -0.81 -3.28 16.97
C THR A 111 -0.76 -4.80 16.87
N CYS A 112 0.20 -5.36 16.11
CA CYS A 112 0.52 -6.79 16.01
C CYS A 112 -0.69 -7.74 16.07
N ALA A 113 -1.77 -7.38 15.40
CA ALA A 113 -3.03 -8.08 15.42
C ALA A 113 -3.12 -9.06 14.24
N ASN A 114 -3.68 -10.25 14.48
CA ASN A 114 -3.77 -11.29 13.45
C ASN A 114 -5.17 -11.94 13.38
N PRO A 115 -5.99 -11.59 12.36
CA PRO A 115 -5.84 -10.39 11.53
C PRO A 115 -6.13 -9.12 12.35
N GLY A 116 -5.45 -8.02 12.03
CA GLY A 116 -5.67 -6.66 12.54
C GLY A 116 -6.33 -5.78 11.47
N PRO A 117 -7.67 -5.76 11.36
CA PRO A 117 -8.32 -5.11 10.23
C PRO A 117 -8.21 -3.59 10.30
N GLY A 118 -7.62 -2.99 9.27
CA GLY A 118 -7.41 -1.54 9.23
C GLY A 118 -6.22 -1.06 10.07
N GLU A 119 -5.47 -1.97 10.69
CA GLU A 119 -4.36 -1.65 11.58
C GLU A 119 -3.00 -1.67 10.87
N GLY A 120 -2.90 -2.19 9.64
CA GLY A 120 -1.61 -2.27 8.94
C GLY A 120 -1.06 -0.92 8.48
N GLU A 121 0.27 -0.81 8.43
CA GLU A 121 1.03 0.37 8.04
C GLU A 121 1.36 0.38 6.53
N LEU A 122 1.37 -0.78 5.89
CA LEU A 122 1.82 -0.94 4.51
C LEU A 122 1.09 -0.06 3.49
N GLY A 123 -0.23 0.11 3.63
CA GLY A 123 -1.02 0.96 2.74
C GLY A 123 -0.51 2.41 2.71
N ALA A 124 -0.03 2.95 3.83
CA ALA A 124 0.51 4.31 3.90
C ALA A 124 1.89 4.44 3.20
N ALA A 125 2.66 3.35 3.15
CA ALA A 125 3.97 3.27 2.50
C ALA A 125 3.91 3.14 0.97
N ILE A 126 2.76 2.71 0.41
CA ILE A 126 2.57 2.56 -1.03
C ILE A 126 1.98 3.84 -1.61
N THR A 127 2.78 4.56 -2.39
CA THR A 127 2.30 5.67 -3.21
C THR A 127 1.72 5.15 -4.50
N THR A 128 0.57 5.70 -4.91
CA THR A 128 -0.07 5.41 -6.19
C THR A 128 -0.32 6.68 -6.98
N THR A 129 -0.29 6.55 -8.30
CA THR A 129 -0.61 7.65 -9.21
C THR A 129 -1.49 7.12 -10.33
N VAL A 130 -2.64 7.75 -10.55
CA VAL A 130 -3.53 7.45 -11.67
C VAL A 130 -3.32 8.49 -12.76
N LEU A 131 -2.99 8.01 -13.96
CA LEU A 131 -2.82 8.80 -15.17
C LEU A 131 -4.01 8.58 -16.09
N LEU A 132 -4.50 9.66 -16.69
CA LEU A 132 -5.54 9.63 -17.72
C LEU A 132 -4.97 10.13 -19.04
N ASN A 133 -5.18 9.37 -20.12
CA ASN A 133 -4.80 9.75 -21.47
C ASN A 133 -5.99 9.75 -22.40
N LYS A 134 -6.41 10.96 -22.80
CA LYS A 134 -7.51 11.23 -23.74
C LYS A 134 -7.02 11.45 -25.18
N GLY A 135 -5.83 10.95 -25.52
CA GLY A 135 -5.18 11.15 -26.83
C GLY A 135 -4.19 12.32 -26.90
N ALA A 136 -4.01 13.08 -25.80
CA ALA A 136 -3.08 14.22 -25.72
C ALA A 136 -1.85 13.96 -24.83
N GLY A 137 -1.67 12.70 -24.40
CA GLY A 137 -0.65 12.31 -23.42
C GLY A 137 -1.23 12.08 -22.03
N ASN A 138 -0.36 11.67 -21.11
CA ASN A 138 -0.74 11.27 -19.75
C ASN A 138 -0.87 12.50 -18.84
N ALA A 139 -2.03 12.65 -18.19
CA ALA A 139 -2.25 13.63 -17.13
C ALA A 139 -2.47 12.92 -15.80
N THR A 140 -1.77 13.33 -14.74
CA THR A 140 -2.03 12.84 -13.39
C THR A 140 -3.36 13.36 -12.89
N VAL A 141 -4.29 12.45 -12.59
CA VAL A 141 -5.64 12.78 -12.11
C VAL A 141 -5.87 12.35 -10.66
N VAL A 142 -5.11 11.37 -10.16
CA VAL A 142 -5.08 11.01 -8.74
C VAL A 142 -3.64 10.79 -8.32
N SER A 143 -3.27 11.31 -7.15
CA SER A 143 -2.04 10.96 -6.45
C SER A 143 -2.36 10.80 -4.96
N SER A 144 -2.16 9.60 -4.43
CA SER A 144 -2.46 9.26 -3.04
C SER A 144 -1.75 7.98 -2.62
N ASN A 145 -1.80 7.65 -1.34
CA ASN A 145 -1.39 6.33 -0.85
C ASN A 145 -2.60 5.44 -0.54
N LEU A 146 -2.35 4.18 -0.22
CA LEU A 146 -3.36 3.17 0.08
C LEU A 146 -3.72 3.11 1.57
N ALA A 147 -3.56 4.20 2.32
CA ALA A 147 -4.09 4.28 3.68
C ALA A 147 -5.63 4.27 3.64
N THR A 148 -6.29 3.54 4.54
CA THR A 148 -7.75 3.38 4.57
C THR A 148 -8.50 4.72 4.53
N ALA A 149 -8.00 5.73 5.24
CA ALA A 149 -8.58 7.08 5.26
C ALA A 149 -8.60 7.78 3.89
N ASN A 150 -7.75 7.36 2.95
CA ASN A 150 -7.58 7.98 1.65
C ASN A 150 -8.42 7.33 0.54
N GLN A 151 -9.20 6.27 0.81
CA GLN A 151 -10.04 5.62 -0.20
C GLN A 151 -10.94 6.65 -0.94
N GLY A 152 -11.62 7.52 -0.20
CA GLY A 152 -12.50 8.55 -0.77
C GLY A 152 -11.78 9.64 -1.58
N ALA A 153 -10.46 9.77 -1.43
CA ALA A 153 -9.67 10.74 -2.17
C ALA A 153 -9.57 10.39 -3.65
N TYR A 154 -9.64 9.11 -4.04
CA TYR A 154 -9.54 8.68 -5.44
C TYR A 154 -10.69 9.23 -6.29
N ALA A 155 -11.94 9.02 -5.85
CA ALA A 155 -13.11 9.55 -6.53
C ALA A 155 -13.12 11.10 -6.51
N THR A 156 -12.77 11.70 -5.36
CA THR A 156 -12.74 13.16 -5.21
C THR A 156 -11.72 13.81 -6.13
N GLN A 157 -10.48 13.30 -6.17
CA GLN A 157 -9.42 13.81 -7.03
C GLN A 157 -9.72 13.57 -8.51
N TRP A 158 -10.30 12.42 -8.87
CA TRP A 158 -10.75 12.17 -10.24
C TRP A 158 -11.71 13.26 -10.72
N VAL A 159 -12.76 13.53 -9.96
CA VAL A 159 -13.74 14.57 -10.32
C VAL A 159 -13.08 15.95 -10.41
N ALA A 160 -12.21 16.29 -9.45
CA ALA A 160 -11.54 17.59 -9.41
C ALA A 160 -10.55 17.81 -10.56
N ASN A 161 -9.78 16.78 -10.93
CA ASN A 161 -8.64 16.90 -11.84
C ASN A 161 -8.95 16.44 -13.27
N ALA A 162 -9.74 15.35 -13.43
CA ALA A 162 -10.14 14.85 -14.74
C ALA A 162 -11.35 15.61 -15.30
N GLY A 163 -12.22 16.11 -14.42
CA GLY A 163 -13.53 16.66 -14.77
C GLY A 163 -14.44 15.60 -15.39
N THR A 164 -15.33 16.03 -16.28
CA THR A 164 -16.15 15.10 -17.08
C THR A 164 -15.31 14.45 -18.17
N VAL A 165 -15.15 13.14 -18.09
CA VAL A 165 -14.45 12.34 -19.11
C VAL A 165 -15.49 11.73 -20.04
N THR A 166 -15.80 12.41 -21.15
CA THR A 166 -16.72 11.90 -22.18
C THR A 166 -15.96 11.13 -23.25
N ILE A 167 -16.37 9.88 -23.48
CA ILE A 167 -15.86 9.02 -24.54
C ILE A 167 -16.93 8.97 -25.65
N PRO A 168 -16.64 9.46 -26.88
CA PRO A 168 -17.59 9.39 -27.98
C PRO A 168 -17.87 7.92 -28.36
N ALA A 169 -18.94 7.70 -29.13
CA ALA A 169 -19.23 6.38 -29.69
C ALA A 169 -18.04 5.86 -30.52
N GLY A 170 -17.59 4.64 -30.24
CA GLY A 170 -16.38 4.04 -30.82
C GLY A 170 -15.04 4.62 -30.32
N GLY A 171 -15.08 5.59 -29.41
CA GLY A 171 -13.89 6.21 -28.83
C GLY A 171 -13.25 5.36 -27.73
N THR A 172 -11.99 5.71 -27.42
CA THR A 172 -11.21 5.07 -26.37
C THR A 172 -10.53 6.10 -25.47
N VAL A 173 -10.23 5.68 -24.24
CA VAL A 173 -9.38 6.41 -23.30
C VAL A 173 -8.51 5.41 -22.55
N ASP A 174 -7.27 5.78 -22.25
CA ASP A 174 -6.40 4.95 -21.42
C ASP A 174 -6.33 5.51 -20.00
N VAL A 175 -6.43 4.62 -19.02
CA VAL A 175 -6.17 4.92 -17.61
C VAL A 175 -5.01 4.06 -17.15
N THR A 176 -4.02 4.64 -16.46
CA THR A 176 -2.87 3.90 -15.91
C THR A 176 -2.79 4.10 -14.41
N LEU A 177 -2.77 3.03 -13.64
CA LEU A 177 -2.37 3.07 -12.23
C LEU A 177 -0.88 2.72 -12.16
N ASN A 178 -0.07 3.60 -11.58
CA ASN A 178 1.28 3.29 -11.14
C ASN A 178 1.28 3.16 -9.62
N TRP A 179 2.11 2.28 -9.10
CA TRP A 179 2.36 2.13 -7.67
C TRP A 179 3.86 2.01 -7.42
N SER A 180 4.30 2.52 -6.29
CA SER A 180 5.67 2.40 -5.82
C SER A 180 5.74 2.55 -4.31
N THR A 181 6.60 1.76 -3.67
CA THR A 181 7.06 2.02 -2.32
C THR A 181 8.36 2.83 -2.35
N ASP A 182 8.59 3.65 -1.33
CA ASP A 182 9.89 4.26 -1.06
C ASP A 182 10.47 3.59 0.18
N SER A 183 11.50 2.75 0.04
CA SER A 183 12.09 1.99 1.15
C SER A 183 12.72 2.87 2.24
N ALA A 184 12.84 4.18 2.03
CA ALA A 184 13.23 5.12 3.09
C ALA A 184 12.04 5.59 3.96
N SER A 185 10.81 5.27 3.57
CA SER A 185 9.57 5.75 4.22
C SER A 185 8.94 4.78 5.20
N TYR A 186 9.48 3.56 5.32
CA TYR A 186 9.05 2.51 6.25
C TYR A 186 10.25 1.68 6.70
N GLY A 187 10.06 0.91 7.76
CA GLY A 187 11.01 -0.07 8.28
C GLY A 187 10.37 -1.43 8.53
N ASN A 188 10.68 -2.00 9.69
CA ASN A 188 10.29 -3.35 10.07
C ASN A 188 8.78 -3.49 10.35
N GLU A 189 8.06 -2.39 10.48
CA GLU A 189 6.64 -2.32 10.84
C GLU A 189 5.67 -2.76 9.73
N ILE A 190 6.13 -3.00 8.50
CA ILE A 190 5.24 -3.39 7.36
C ILE A 190 5.46 -4.83 6.86
N GLN A 191 6.25 -5.63 7.59
CA GLN A 191 6.86 -6.83 7.04
C GLN A 191 5.84 -7.92 6.72
N SER A 192 4.83 -8.11 7.57
CA SER A 192 3.76 -9.10 7.38
C SER A 192 2.45 -8.48 6.89
N ASP A 193 2.36 -7.16 6.91
CA ASP A 193 1.21 -6.41 6.46
C ASP A 193 0.74 -6.77 5.04
N GLY A 194 -0.55 -6.50 4.82
CA GLY A 194 -1.21 -6.67 3.54
C GLY A 194 -2.22 -5.58 3.26
N VAL A 195 -2.19 -5.07 2.03
CA VAL A 195 -3.20 -4.15 1.51
C VAL A 195 -3.90 -4.76 0.29
N SER A 196 -5.23 -4.70 0.29
CA SER A 196 -6.06 -5.08 -0.85
C SER A 196 -7.04 -3.97 -1.18
N PHE A 197 -7.33 -3.80 -2.47
CA PHE A 197 -8.27 -2.78 -2.93
C PHE A 197 -8.88 -3.18 -4.26
N GLY A 198 -10.04 -2.62 -4.55
CA GLY A 198 -10.73 -2.72 -5.83
C GLY A 198 -10.74 -1.39 -6.57
N LEU A 199 -10.47 -1.42 -7.87
CA LEU A 199 -10.71 -0.28 -8.75
C LEU A 199 -11.98 -0.51 -9.54
N GLN A 200 -12.89 0.47 -9.49
CA GLN A 200 -14.14 0.46 -10.24
C GLN A 200 -14.11 1.56 -11.30
N TYR A 201 -14.52 1.19 -12.51
CA TYR A 201 -14.80 2.10 -13.61
C TYR A 201 -16.26 1.97 -14.01
N ASP A 202 -16.96 3.10 -14.16
CA ASP A 202 -18.32 3.12 -14.70
C ASP A 202 -18.37 4.05 -15.91
N LEU A 203 -18.79 3.52 -17.05
CA LEU A 203 -19.03 4.27 -18.28
C LEU A 203 -20.53 4.35 -18.56
N LEU A 204 -21.15 5.46 -18.16
CA LEU A 204 -22.58 5.71 -18.28
C LEU A 204 -22.88 6.46 -19.57
N GLN A 205 -23.72 5.88 -20.44
CA GLN A 205 -24.17 6.54 -21.67
C GLN A 205 -25.04 7.76 -21.36
N VAL A 206 -24.70 8.89 -21.98
CA VAL A 206 -25.48 10.12 -21.90
C VAL A 206 -26.37 10.23 -23.14
N VAL A 207 -27.68 10.11 -22.92
CA VAL A 207 -28.67 10.38 -23.98
C VAL A 207 -28.63 11.88 -24.27
N PRO A 208 -28.50 12.31 -25.55
CA PRO A 208 -28.58 13.73 -25.87
C PRO A 208 -29.93 14.29 -25.41
N THR A 209 -29.90 15.36 -24.62
CA THR A 209 -31.11 16.16 -24.38
C THR A 209 -31.42 16.93 -25.65
N ASN A 210 -32.55 16.62 -26.29
CA ASN A 210 -33.08 17.36 -27.44
C ASN A 210 -33.45 18.80 -27.07
#